data_AF-X0TZU9-F1
#
_entry.id   AF-X0TZU9-F1
#
_cell.length_a   1.000
_cell.length_b   1.000
_cell.length_c   1.000
_cell.angle_alpha   90.00
_cell.angle_beta   90.00
_cell.angle_gamma   90.00
#
_symmetry.space_group_name_H-M   'P 1'
#
loop_
_entity.id
_entity.type
_entity.pdbx_description
1 polymer ?
#
loop_
_entity_poly.entity_id
_entity_poly.type
_entity_poly.pdbx_seq_one_letter_code
_entity_poly.pdbx_strand_id
1 'polypeptide(L)'
;SNGALHGLTKFSMEDVPPNRFFLEYIARPQTAEIFFEDVLMACVFYGMPILAENNKPRLLYHFKRRGYRGFSMNRPDKRLNKLSVTEREIGGIPNSSEDIKQAHAAAIESYIETCVGQTEAGYGDMYFQRTLEDWGKFNINNRTKHDASISSGLAIMACNKNLYSPVSPVQKKVYDLGIKRYDNRGSSSKILR
;
A
#
# COMPACT_ATOMS: atom_id res chain seq x y z
N SER A 1 4.44 22.94 3.34
CA SER A 1 4.18 21.49 3.39
C SER A 1 4.93 20.95 4.59
N ASN A 2 4.16 20.35 5.50
CA ASN A 2 4.61 19.64 6.68
C ASN A 2 5.02 18.22 6.28
N GLY A 3 5.88 17.59 7.08
CA GLY A 3 6.10 16.16 6.96
C GLY A 3 4.88 15.42 7.52
N ALA A 4 4.42 14.39 6.81
CA ALA A 4 3.26 13.59 7.22
C ALA A 4 3.56 12.09 7.11
N LEU A 5 3.20 11.32 8.14
CA LEU A 5 3.30 9.87 8.21
C LEU A 5 1.99 9.31 8.76
N HIS A 6 1.47 8.27 8.11
CA HIS A 6 0.31 7.52 8.55
C HIS A 6 0.62 6.04 8.64
N GLY A 7 0.15 5.40 9.70
CA GLY A 7 0.17 3.95 9.88
C GLY A 7 -1.23 3.37 9.73
N LEU A 8 -1.37 2.39 8.84
CA LEU A 8 -2.61 1.67 8.59
C LEU A 8 -2.37 0.17 8.81
N THR A 9 -3.25 -0.49 9.56
CA THR A 9 -3.20 -1.94 9.72
C THR A 9 -3.74 -2.63 8.48
N LYS A 10 -3.14 -3.76 8.12
CA LYS A 10 -3.69 -4.68 7.12
C LYS A 10 -4.18 -5.93 7.84
N PHE A 11 -5.12 -6.65 7.22
CA PHE A 11 -5.50 -7.98 7.69
C PHE A 11 -4.26 -8.84 7.98
N SER A 12 -4.13 -9.21 9.24
CA SER A 12 -3.15 -10.15 9.78
C SER A 12 -3.91 -11.25 10.54
N MET A 13 -3.22 -12.36 10.85
CA MET A 13 -3.77 -13.40 11.73
C MET A 13 -3.63 -13.05 13.22
N GLU A 14 -3.14 -11.84 13.52
CA GLU A 14 -2.96 -11.35 14.88
C GLU A 14 -4.28 -10.73 15.37
N ASP A 15 -4.41 -10.58 16.69
CA ASP A 15 -5.59 -9.97 17.32
C ASP A 15 -5.53 -8.43 17.21
N VAL A 16 -5.48 -7.93 15.98
CA VAL A 16 -5.40 -6.51 15.66
C VAL A 16 -6.51 -6.18 14.66
N PRO A 17 -7.29 -5.11 14.89
CA PRO A 17 -8.31 -4.69 13.94
C PRO A 17 -7.73 -4.45 12.54
N PRO A 18 -8.28 -5.07 11.49
CA PRO A 18 -7.82 -4.84 10.11
C PRO A 18 -8.29 -3.47 9.60
N ASN A 19 -7.53 -2.89 8.67
CA ASN A 19 -7.87 -1.67 7.95
C ASN A 19 -8.16 -0.47 8.87
N ARG A 20 -7.43 -0.33 9.97
CA ARG A 20 -7.56 0.80 10.89
C ARG A 20 -6.32 1.66 10.94
N PHE A 21 -6.51 2.97 10.87
CA PHE A 21 -5.42 3.91 11.10
C PHE A 21 -5.05 3.90 12.59
N PHE A 22 -3.77 3.71 12.88
CA PHE A 22 -3.25 3.65 14.26
C PHE A 22 -2.20 4.73 14.56
N LEU A 23 -1.64 5.36 13.53
CA LEU A 23 -0.62 6.39 13.66
C LEU A 23 -0.93 7.55 12.72
N GLU A 24 -0.94 8.77 13.27
CA GLU A 24 -0.90 10.04 12.53
C GLU A 24 0.25 10.87 13.10
N TYR A 25 1.21 11.22 12.25
CA TYR A 25 2.28 12.16 12.58
C TYR A 25 2.34 13.23 11.50
N ILE A 26 1.93 14.45 11.85
CA ILE A 26 1.93 15.62 10.97
C ILE A 26 2.67 16.73 11.70
N ALA A 27 3.91 17.00 11.28
CA ALA A 27 4.76 17.98 11.93
C ALA A 27 5.72 18.66 10.95
N ARG A 28 6.21 19.82 11.34
CA ARG A 28 7.32 20.50 10.65
C ARG A 28 8.44 20.79 11.65
N PRO A 29 9.30 19.79 11.93
CA PRO A 29 10.43 19.97 12.82
C PRO A 29 11.41 21.04 12.31
N GLN A 30 12.27 21.53 13.19
CA GLN A 30 13.27 22.55 12.87
C GLN A 30 14.26 22.07 11.79
N THR A 31 14.64 20.79 11.83
CA THR A 31 15.48 20.16 10.82
C THR A 31 14.78 18.96 10.19
N ALA A 32 15.06 18.70 8.91
CA ALA A 32 14.50 17.54 8.22
C ALA A 32 15.00 16.20 8.79
N GLU A 33 16.16 16.19 9.45
CA GLU A 33 16.73 14.98 10.04
C GLU A 33 15.96 14.50 11.26
N ILE A 34 15.42 15.42 12.08
CA ILE A 34 14.51 15.06 13.18
C ILE A 34 13.30 14.32 12.62
N PHE A 35 12.68 14.86 11.56
CA PHE A 35 11.58 14.19 10.88
C PHE A 35 11.97 12.80 10.36
N PHE A 36 13.17 12.64 9.78
CA PHE A 36 13.61 11.36 9.25
C PHE A 36 13.86 10.32 10.34
N GLU A 37 14.44 10.70 11.48
CA GLU A 37 14.62 9.81 12.62
C GLU A 37 13.28 9.47 13.29
N ASP A 38 12.35 10.42 13.44
CA ASP A 38 10.99 10.15 13.96
C ASP A 38 10.27 9.10 13.11
N VAL A 39 10.31 9.26 11.78
CA VAL A 39 9.71 8.30 10.84
C VAL A 39 10.41 6.94 10.93
N LEU A 40 11.74 6.91 11.04
CA LEU A 40 12.49 5.66 11.19
C LEU A 40 12.18 4.95 12.50
N MET A 41 12.12 5.68 13.61
CA MET A 41 11.74 5.14 14.92
C MET A 41 10.35 4.56 14.88
N ALA A 42 9.38 5.23 14.24
CA ALA A 42 8.04 4.70 14.05
C ALA A 42 8.04 3.40 13.23
N CYS A 43 8.82 3.33 12.14
CA CYS A 43 8.93 2.11 11.32
C CYS A 43 9.49 0.93 12.13
N VAL A 44 10.53 1.17 12.94
CA VAL A 44 11.16 0.14 13.76
C VAL A 44 10.24 -0.29 14.91
N PHE A 45 9.63 0.67 15.61
CA PHE A 45 8.77 0.41 16.76
C PHE A 45 7.53 -0.40 16.40
N TYR A 46 6.84 -0.03 15.31
CA TYR A 46 5.65 -0.73 14.84
C TYR A 46 5.94 -1.89 13.88
N GLY A 47 7.20 -2.12 13.53
CA GLY A 47 7.57 -3.08 12.48
C GLY A 47 6.93 -2.77 11.11
N MET A 48 6.55 -1.51 10.86
CA MET A 48 5.78 -1.13 9.69
C MET A 48 6.68 -0.75 8.51
N PRO A 49 6.45 -1.30 7.30
CA PRO A 49 7.11 -0.80 6.09
C PRO A 49 6.43 0.50 5.61
N ILE A 50 7.20 1.35 4.93
CA ILE A 50 6.75 2.66 4.45
C ILE A 50 6.82 2.77 2.93
N LEU A 51 5.73 3.26 2.32
CA LEU A 51 5.71 3.68 0.92
C LEU A 51 5.86 5.21 0.85
N ALA A 52 7.10 5.68 0.71
CA ALA A 52 7.38 7.11 0.66
C ALA A 52 7.43 7.64 -0.79
N GLU A 53 7.05 8.91 -0.96
CA GLU A 53 7.22 9.61 -2.24
C GLU A 53 8.70 9.85 -2.54
N ASN A 54 9.10 9.67 -3.79
CA ASN A 54 10.49 9.85 -4.20
C ASN A 54 10.89 11.30 -4.56
N ASN A 55 9.94 12.25 -4.56
CA ASN A 55 10.19 13.64 -4.97
C ASN A 55 11.20 14.36 -4.05
N LYS A 56 11.30 13.93 -2.79
CA LYS A 56 12.34 14.32 -1.83
C LYS A 56 13.06 13.07 -1.33
N PRO A 57 14.01 12.50 -2.11
CA PRO A 57 14.58 11.17 -1.82
C PRO A 57 15.49 11.17 -0.57
N ARG A 58 15.69 12.33 0.08
CA ARG A 58 16.51 12.47 1.29
C ARG A 58 16.08 11.51 2.40
N LEU A 59 14.78 11.30 2.61
CA LEU A 59 14.26 10.32 3.58
C LEU A 59 14.70 8.89 3.20
N LEU A 60 14.57 8.52 1.92
CA LEU A 60 14.93 7.18 1.43
C LEU A 60 16.44 6.93 1.52
N TYR A 61 17.25 7.94 1.18
CA TYR A 61 18.70 7.87 1.37
C TYR A 61 19.09 7.82 2.85
N HIS A 62 18.32 8.47 3.74
CA HIS A 62 18.53 8.37 5.18
C HIS A 62 18.34 6.92 5.67
N PHE A 63 17.23 6.30 5.30
CA PHE A 63 16.94 4.89 5.62
C PHE A 63 18.04 3.97 5.10
N LYS A 64 18.48 4.16 3.86
CA LYS A 64 19.55 3.36 3.26
C LYS A 64 20.88 3.53 4.00
N ARG A 65 21.31 4.77 4.27
CA ARG A 65 22.59 5.06 4.96
C ARG A 65 22.62 4.51 6.38
N ARG A 66 21.46 4.45 7.05
CA ARG A 66 21.31 3.89 8.41
C ARG A 66 21.15 2.37 8.44
N GLY A 67 21.09 1.69 7.28
CA GLY A 67 20.94 0.24 7.18
C GLY A 67 19.48 -0.26 7.18
N TYR A 68 18.51 0.63 7.14
CA TYR A 68 17.07 0.35 7.26
C TYR A 68 16.33 0.33 5.92
N ARG A 69 17.05 0.01 4.83
CA ARG A 69 16.46 -0.07 3.48
C ARG A 69 15.27 -1.04 3.41
N GLY A 70 15.26 -2.10 4.21
CA GLY A 70 14.19 -3.10 4.24
C GLY A 70 12.80 -2.53 4.55
N PHE A 71 12.72 -1.40 5.27
CA PHE A 71 11.45 -0.75 5.57
C PHE A 71 10.88 0.04 4.38
N SER A 72 11.71 0.48 3.43
CA SER A 72 11.24 1.22 2.26
C SER A 72 10.58 0.28 1.24
N MET A 73 9.29 0.47 0.99
CA MET A 73 8.57 -0.32 0.00
C MET A 73 8.93 0.10 -1.41
N ASN A 74 8.98 -0.87 -2.32
CA ASN A 74 9.02 -0.57 -3.74
C ASN A 74 7.62 -0.19 -4.22
N ARG A 75 7.59 0.56 -5.33
CA ARG A 75 6.36 0.96 -5.99
C ARG A 75 5.44 -0.26 -6.30
N PRO A 76 4.13 -0.20 -5.94
CA PRO A 76 3.22 -1.34 -6.07
C PRO A 76 2.81 -1.63 -7.52
N ASP A 77 2.95 -0.64 -8.42
CA ASP A 77 2.57 -0.69 -9.83
C ASP A 77 3.55 -1.48 -10.72
N LYS A 78 4.77 -1.75 -10.25
CA LYS A 78 5.80 -2.45 -11.03
C LYS A 78 6.30 -3.71 -10.36
N ARG A 79 6.55 -4.74 -11.17
CA ARG A 79 7.30 -5.93 -10.73
C ARG A 79 8.74 -5.55 -10.43
N LEU A 80 9.34 -6.25 -9.47
CA LEU A 80 10.73 -6.03 -9.03
C LEU A 80 11.74 -6.00 -10.19
N ASN A 81 11.54 -6.86 -11.19
CA ASN A 81 12.44 -6.99 -12.35
C ASN A 81 12.34 -5.82 -13.34
N LYS A 82 11.29 -5.00 -13.25
CA LYS A 82 11.06 -3.82 -14.11
C LYS A 82 11.37 -2.50 -13.39
N LEU A 83 11.90 -2.57 -12.16
CA LEU A 83 12.34 -1.38 -11.44
C LEU A 83 13.64 -0.87 -12.02
N SER A 84 13.81 0.46 -12.03
CA SER A 84 15.11 1.06 -12.31
C SER A 84 16.12 0.70 -11.22
N VAL A 85 17.41 0.88 -11.52
CA VAL A 85 18.49 0.65 -10.55
C VAL A 85 18.27 1.48 -9.28
N THR A 86 17.87 2.74 -9.46
CA THR A 86 17.60 3.66 -8.34
C THR A 86 16.37 3.24 -7.55
N GLU A 87 15.26 2.88 -8.19
CA GLU A 87 14.04 2.40 -7.52
C GLU A 87 14.31 1.14 -6.71
N ARG A 88 15.10 0.20 -7.25
CA ARG A 88 15.49 -1.00 -6.52
C ARG A 88 16.36 -0.66 -5.31
N GLU A 89 17.25 0.32 -5.45
CA GLU A 89 18.22 0.69 -4.43
C GLU A 89 17.62 1.50 -3.26
N ILE A 90 16.68 2.42 -3.52
CA ILE A 90 16.11 3.30 -2.48
C ILE A 90 14.62 3.08 -2.20
N GLY A 91 13.88 2.50 -3.16
CA GLY A 91 12.42 2.29 -3.07
C GLY A 91 11.61 3.55 -3.36
N GLY A 92 10.37 3.56 -2.88
CA GLY A 92 9.43 4.67 -3.02
C GLY A 92 8.60 4.67 -4.31
N ILE A 93 7.72 5.66 -4.42
CA ILE A 93 6.78 5.84 -5.53
C ILE A 93 6.92 7.26 -6.12
N PRO A 94 6.85 7.43 -7.45
CA PRO A 94 6.82 8.77 -8.05
C PRO A 94 5.51 9.50 -7.79
N ASN A 95 5.58 10.81 -7.55
CA ASN A 95 4.41 11.67 -7.33
C ASN A 95 3.96 12.39 -8.63
N SER A 96 4.71 12.27 -9.73
CA SER A 96 4.46 13.07 -10.94
C SER A 96 3.48 12.46 -11.94
N SER A 97 3.28 11.15 -11.94
CA SER A 97 2.41 10.48 -12.92
C SER A 97 0.93 10.65 -12.57
N GLU A 98 0.14 11.09 -13.55
CA GLU A 98 -1.30 11.31 -13.41
C GLU A 98 -2.04 10.06 -12.95
N ASP A 99 -1.66 8.89 -13.48
CA ASP A 99 -2.23 7.59 -13.09
C ASP A 99 -2.09 7.31 -11.59
N ILE A 100 -0.97 7.72 -10.97
CA ILE A 100 -0.74 7.53 -9.53
C ILE A 100 -1.60 8.49 -8.71
N LYS A 101 -1.84 9.70 -9.22
CA LYS A 101 -2.74 10.67 -8.55
C LYS A 101 -4.17 10.16 -8.53
N GLN A 102 -4.65 9.62 -9.66
CA GLN A 102 -5.97 9.02 -9.77
C GLN A 102 -6.09 7.77 -8.89
N ALA A 103 -5.08 6.89 -8.92
CA ALA A 103 -5.03 5.69 -8.08
C ALA A 103 -5.07 6.02 -6.58
N HIS A 104 -4.43 7.12 -6.18
CA HIS A 104 -4.43 7.60 -4.81
C HIS A 104 -5.80 8.13 -4.39
N ALA A 105 -6.45 8.95 -5.23
CA ALA A 105 -7.79 9.44 -4.98
C ALA A 105 -8.80 8.28 -4.85
N ALA A 106 -8.74 7.32 -5.78
CA ALA A 106 -9.57 6.11 -5.74
C ALA A 106 -9.31 5.24 -4.50
N ALA A 107 -8.06 5.20 -3.99
CA ALA A 107 -7.74 4.50 -2.75
C ALA A 107 -8.44 5.13 -1.54
N ILE A 108 -8.41 6.47 -1.43
CA ILE A 108 -9.07 7.20 -0.35
C ILE A 108 -10.58 7.02 -0.44
N GLU A 109 -11.17 7.20 -1.63
CA GLU A 109 -12.60 7.04 -1.86
C GLU A 109 -13.07 5.65 -1.47
N SER A 110 -12.41 4.61 -1.97
CA SER A 110 -12.72 3.22 -1.63
C SER A 110 -12.56 2.94 -0.14
N TYR A 111 -11.54 3.50 0.53
CA TYR A 111 -11.37 3.35 1.96
C TYR A 111 -12.49 4.04 2.76
N ILE A 112 -12.90 5.24 2.34
CA ILE A 112 -14.02 5.95 2.97
C ILE A 112 -15.30 5.12 2.83
N GLU A 113 -15.63 4.64 1.64
CA GLU A 113 -16.84 3.83 1.42
C GLU A 113 -16.86 2.53 2.21
N THR A 114 -15.70 1.85 2.32
CA THR A 114 -15.63 0.51 2.90
C THR A 114 -15.35 0.49 4.41
N CYS A 115 -14.64 1.49 4.94
CA CYS A 115 -14.09 1.42 6.30
C CYS A 115 -14.50 2.60 7.21
N VAL A 116 -14.98 3.73 6.68
CA VAL A 116 -15.30 4.94 7.48
C VAL A 116 -16.77 5.33 7.37
N GLY A 117 -17.34 5.25 6.17
CA GLY A 117 -18.71 5.61 5.87
C GLY A 117 -19.73 4.61 6.40
N GLN A 118 -20.93 4.65 5.82
CA GLN A 118 -21.99 3.71 6.14
C GLN A 118 -21.76 2.41 5.37
N THR A 119 -21.42 1.36 6.10
CA THR A 119 -21.28 0.00 5.60
C THR A 119 -22.53 -0.83 5.90
N GLU A 120 -22.64 -2.01 5.30
CA GLU A 120 -23.74 -2.96 5.58
C GLU A 120 -23.77 -3.39 7.07
N ALA A 121 -22.64 -3.33 7.77
CA ALA A 121 -22.49 -3.70 9.17
C ALA A 121 -22.67 -2.53 10.16
N GLY A 122 -22.90 -1.30 9.66
CA GLY A 122 -23.00 -0.08 10.46
C GLY A 122 -22.04 1.00 10.01
N TYR A 123 -21.61 1.87 10.93
CA TYR A 123 -20.67 2.95 10.63
C TYR A 123 -19.23 2.52 10.90
N GLY A 124 -18.33 2.93 10.01
CA GLY A 124 -16.89 2.79 10.19
C GLY A 124 -16.30 3.73 11.24
N ASP A 125 -15.00 3.62 11.47
CA ASP A 125 -14.28 4.42 12.46
C ASP A 125 -13.06 5.15 11.88
N MET A 126 -12.91 6.42 12.24
CA MET A 126 -11.75 7.25 11.93
C MET A 126 -11.39 8.12 13.14
N TYR A 127 -10.33 7.75 13.84
CA TYR A 127 -9.91 8.42 15.07
C TYR A 127 -9.17 9.75 14.82
N PHE A 128 -8.68 9.96 13.60
CA PHE A 128 -7.88 11.13 13.25
C PHE A 128 -8.72 12.20 12.54
N GLN A 129 -9.31 13.09 13.35
CA GLN A 129 -10.17 14.19 12.86
C GLN A 129 -9.46 15.09 11.85
N ARG A 130 -8.17 15.37 12.03
CA ARG A 130 -7.39 16.23 11.11
C ARG A 130 -7.33 15.65 9.71
N THR A 131 -7.06 14.35 9.61
CA THR A 131 -7.05 13.65 8.32
C THR A 131 -8.44 13.58 7.70
N LEU A 132 -9.49 13.37 8.51
CA LEU A 132 -10.87 13.37 8.02
C LEU A 132 -11.28 14.73 7.42
N GLU A 133 -10.93 15.84 8.10
CA GLU A 133 -11.17 17.19 7.60
C GLU A 133 -10.34 17.52 6.36
N ASP A 134 -9.13 16.97 6.27
CA ASP A 134 -8.26 17.14 5.10
C ASP A 134 -8.81 16.40 3.88
N TRP A 135 -9.35 15.18 4.05
CA TRP A 135 -10.05 14.45 3.00
C TRP A 135 -11.25 15.21 2.46
N GLY A 136 -12.06 15.83 3.33
CA GLY A 136 -13.21 16.63 2.90
C GLY A 136 -12.87 17.87 2.07
N LYS A 137 -11.63 18.38 2.19
CA LYS A 137 -11.13 19.54 1.42
C LYS A 137 -10.25 19.12 0.24
N PHE A 138 -9.97 17.83 0.11
CA PHE A 138 -8.99 17.34 -0.84
C PHE A 138 -9.48 17.54 -2.28
N ASN A 139 -8.72 18.34 -3.03
CA ASN A 139 -8.93 18.53 -4.47
C ASN A 139 -7.79 17.86 -5.24
N ILE A 140 -8.14 16.90 -6.11
CA ILE A 140 -7.19 16.15 -6.95
C ILE A 140 -6.28 17.08 -7.76
N ASN A 141 -6.82 18.23 -8.19
CA ASN A 141 -6.09 19.20 -9.02
C ASN A 141 -5.18 20.14 -8.22
N ASN A 142 -5.35 20.27 -6.89
CA ASN A 142 -4.57 21.22 -6.09
C ASN A 142 -4.12 20.63 -4.74
N ARG A 143 -3.21 19.64 -4.82
CA ARG A 143 -2.69 18.89 -3.66
C ARG A 143 -1.68 19.64 -2.78
N THR A 144 -1.41 20.93 -3.03
CA THR A 144 -0.28 21.67 -2.43
C THR A 144 -0.41 21.97 -0.93
N LYS A 145 -1.55 21.65 -0.31
CA LYS A 145 -1.81 21.88 1.13
C LYS A 145 -2.27 20.66 1.92
N HIS A 146 -2.44 19.51 1.27
CA HIS A 146 -3.11 18.33 1.86
C HIS A 146 -2.12 17.22 2.24
N ASP A 147 -1.11 17.54 3.04
CA ASP A 147 -0.04 16.60 3.41
C ASP A 147 -0.59 15.33 4.10
N ALA A 148 -1.69 15.47 4.86
CA ALA A 148 -2.35 14.36 5.54
C ALA A 148 -3.05 13.42 4.56
N SER A 149 -3.79 13.97 3.59
CA SER A 149 -4.43 13.20 2.52
C SER A 149 -3.40 12.44 1.68
N ILE A 150 -2.29 13.09 1.31
CA ILE A 150 -1.19 12.43 0.58
C ILE A 150 -0.69 11.21 1.36
N SER A 151 -0.32 11.42 2.61
CA SER A 151 0.31 10.39 3.45
C SER A 151 -0.65 9.23 3.75
N SER A 152 -1.90 9.53 4.11
CA SER A 152 -2.93 8.52 4.37
C SER A 152 -3.27 7.69 3.13
N GLY A 153 -3.44 8.31 1.96
CA GLY A 153 -3.70 7.55 0.73
C GLY A 153 -2.50 6.70 0.28
N LEU A 154 -1.26 7.13 0.54
CA LEU A 154 -0.09 6.28 0.31
C LEU A 154 -0.08 5.06 1.23
N ALA A 155 -0.47 5.21 2.49
CA ALA A 155 -0.61 4.09 3.42
C ALA A 155 -1.70 3.09 2.98
N ILE A 156 -2.84 3.59 2.48
CA ILE A 156 -3.91 2.77 1.90
C ILE A 156 -3.40 2.01 0.66
N MET A 157 -2.74 2.71 -0.27
CA MET A 157 -2.17 2.08 -1.47
C MET A 157 -1.13 1.01 -1.13
N ALA A 158 -0.29 1.26 -0.12
CA ALA A 158 0.71 0.31 0.35
C ALA A 158 0.07 -0.98 0.88
N CYS A 159 -0.99 -0.86 1.68
CA CYS A 159 -1.76 -2.00 2.18
C CYS A 159 -2.46 -2.75 1.03
N ASN A 160 -2.98 -2.02 0.05
CA ASN A 160 -3.73 -2.55 -1.08
C ASN A 160 -2.87 -2.82 -2.33
N LYS A 161 -1.56 -3.04 -2.19
CA LYS A 161 -0.62 -3.29 -3.31
C LYS A 161 -1.07 -4.36 -4.32
N ASN A 162 -1.93 -5.28 -3.90
CA ASN A 162 -2.47 -6.34 -4.75
C ASN A 162 -3.38 -5.79 -5.85
N LEU A 163 -4.13 -4.71 -5.58
CA LEU A 163 -5.02 -4.07 -6.56
C LEU A 163 -4.26 -3.36 -7.69
N TYR A 164 -3.05 -2.90 -7.38
CA TYR A 164 -2.20 -2.13 -8.30
C TYR A 164 -1.13 -2.98 -8.99
N SER A 165 -0.97 -4.23 -8.57
CA SER A 165 0.00 -5.13 -9.17
C SER A 165 -0.37 -5.39 -10.63
N PRO A 166 0.59 -5.33 -11.58
CA PRO A 166 0.31 -5.64 -12.99
C PRO A 166 0.07 -7.15 -13.12
N VAL A 167 -1.18 -7.55 -12.90
CA VAL A 167 -1.66 -8.90 -13.15
C VAL A 167 -1.99 -8.95 -14.63
N SER A 168 -1.04 -9.40 -15.44
CA SER A 168 -1.38 -9.88 -16.77
C SER A 168 -2.41 -10.99 -16.60
N PRO A 169 -3.58 -10.94 -17.26
CA PRO A 169 -4.55 -12.03 -17.20
C PRO A 169 -3.84 -13.29 -17.67
N VAL A 170 -3.57 -14.21 -16.74
CA VAL A 170 -2.98 -15.49 -17.06
C VAL A 170 -4.08 -16.29 -17.74
N GLN A 171 -4.08 -16.29 -19.07
CA GLN A 171 -4.85 -17.25 -19.84
C GLN A 171 -4.24 -18.63 -19.58
N LYS A 172 -4.74 -19.32 -18.55
CA LYS A 172 -4.41 -20.73 -18.31
C LYS A 172 -4.98 -21.50 -19.48
N LYS A 173 -4.13 -21.84 -20.44
CA LYS A 173 -4.49 -22.80 -21.49
C LYS A 173 -4.81 -24.11 -20.79
N VAL A 174 -6.09 -24.49 -20.82
CA VAL A 174 -6.54 -25.78 -20.35
C VAL A 174 -6.06 -26.78 -21.40
N TYR A 175 -5.03 -27.55 -21.05
CA TYR A 175 -4.58 -28.66 -21.86
C TYR A 175 -5.35 -29.90 -21.41
N ASP A 176 -6.01 -30.58 -22.33
CA ASP A 176 -6.50 -31.93 -22.07
C ASP A 176 -5.28 -32.86 -22.01
N LEU A 177 -4.90 -33.24 -20.79
CA LEU A 177 -3.78 -34.14 -20.54
C LEU A 177 -4.10 -35.59 -20.95
N GLY A 178 -5.29 -35.87 -21.49
CA GLY A 178 -5.70 -37.21 -21.89
C GLY A 178 -5.79 -38.17 -20.71
N ILE A 179 -5.93 -37.65 -19.48
CA ILE A 179 -6.01 -38.44 -18.26
C ILE A 179 -7.38 -39.11 -18.24
N LYS A 180 -7.42 -40.35 -18.74
CA LYS A 180 -8.62 -41.19 -18.73
C LYS A 180 -8.81 -41.80 -17.35
N ARG A 181 -10.04 -41.78 -16.85
CA ARG A 181 -10.41 -42.52 -15.63
C ARG A 181 -10.67 -43.98 -16.00
N TYR A 182 -10.29 -44.90 -15.13
CA TYR A 182 -10.50 -46.34 -15.34
C TYR A 182 -11.41 -46.88 -14.24
N ASP A 183 -12.32 -47.79 -14.61
CA ASP A 183 -13.10 -48.59 -13.67
C ASP A 183 -12.35 -49.90 -13.37
N ASN A 184 -12.08 -50.13 -12.10
CA ASN A 184 -11.34 -51.28 -11.58
C ASN A 184 -12.24 -52.26 -10.80
N ARG A 185 -13.56 -52.21 -10.98
CA ARG A 185 -14.52 -53.09 -10.27
C ARG A 185 -14.56 -54.54 -10.77
N GLY A 186 -13.81 -54.90 -11.82
CA GLY A 186 -13.76 -56.24 -12.39
C GLY A 186 -12.36 -56.86 -12.40
N SER A 187 -12.21 -58.03 -13.03
CA SER A 187 -10.91 -58.71 -13.20
C SER A 187 -9.96 -58.04 -14.19
N SER A 188 -10.45 -57.07 -14.98
CA SER A 188 -9.65 -56.24 -15.88
C SER A 188 -10.12 -54.79 -15.83
N SER A 189 -9.16 -53.86 -15.87
CA SER A 189 -9.43 -52.42 -15.87
C SER A 189 -10.07 -51.99 -17.19
N LYS A 190 -11.20 -51.29 -17.12
CA LYS A 190 -11.89 -50.72 -18.30
C LYS A 190 -11.78 -49.21 -18.28
N ILE A 191 -11.49 -48.60 -19.44
CA ILE A 191 -11.51 -47.14 -19.59
C ILE A 191 -12.96 -46.67 -19.41
N LEU A 192 -13.18 -45.74 -18.48
CA LEU A 192 -14.44 -44.99 -18.38
C LEU A 192 -14.48 -44.02 -19.55
N ARG A 193 -15.49 -44.17 -20.41
CA ARG A 193 -15.71 -43.35 -21.59
C ARG A 193 -16.49 -42.09 -21.25
#